data_AF-A0A6P0U3H5-F1
#
_entry.id   AF-A0A6P0U3H5-F1
#
_cell.length_a   1.000
_cell.length_b   1.000
_cell.length_c   1.000
_cell.angle_alpha   90.00
_cell.angle_beta   90.00
_cell.angle_gamma   90.00
#
_symmetry.space_group_name_H-M   'P 1'
#
loop_
_entity.id
_entity.type
_entity.pdbx_description
1 polymer ?
#
loop_
_entity_poly.entity_id
_entity_poly.type
_entity_poly.pdbx_seq_one_letter_code
_entity_poly.pdbx_strand_id
1 'polypeptide(L)'
;EKQKWEESILCYEKLLELKPWQKEQIEQCLSLGELLVNQNKLHLEEHYFSLGNALQKQGKLFQALDWYDRAIQLNSSLVDRLDLVVIKKGELTGNLSKFNLKTLNKIGVLEVYPESKTALKKPITLESKANPVFFQVKKDRNASLVTVQEGTVWFNNPRSLAVINSDNQFVIKEIYDGGHDFNTASINSQKKLEIDGTVAFLSGQWGENNYFHWMFDVIAKIHVLQEGGINLNDVDKFVVNYYQKQFQKDTLNALGISSEKIVESQLNPVVKAKSLIIVLSEMACSWGCEYIKDKLLPKGEKIEDCEKIYISRKDALSRRVANEEQILEFLEKFGFRSFNLSSMSVSEQALLFASAKVIVGPHGAGFTNIVFCNPGTKFLELHTPISVRPWYHIISDRCGLEYYYLIGEDIGMGNSDFTINLDSLSQLINILQISPEKERL
;
A
#
# COMPACT_ATOMS: atom_id res chain seq x y z
N GLU A 1 -31.20 -29.48 4.34
CA GLU A 1 -32.63 -29.53 3.96
C GLU A 1 -32.87 -29.47 2.46
N LYS A 2 -32.37 -28.47 1.72
CA LYS A 2 -32.58 -28.36 0.26
C LYS A 2 -31.68 -29.26 -0.63
N GLN A 3 -30.94 -30.20 -0.02
CA GLN A 3 -29.95 -31.06 -0.70
C GLN A 3 -28.88 -30.32 -1.53
N LYS A 4 -28.68 -29.02 -1.27
CA LYS A 4 -27.62 -28.19 -1.85
C LYS A 4 -26.38 -28.26 -0.98
N TRP A 5 -25.77 -29.44 -0.96
CA TRP A 5 -24.70 -29.76 -0.02
C TRP A 5 -23.45 -28.88 -0.22
N GLU A 6 -23.09 -28.58 -1.47
CA GLU A 6 -21.97 -27.69 -1.83
C GLU A 6 -22.18 -26.26 -1.30
N GLU A 7 -23.33 -25.66 -1.60
CA GLU A 7 -23.70 -24.33 -1.11
C GLU A 7 -23.76 -24.28 0.43
N SER A 8 -24.20 -25.37 1.05
CA SER A 8 -24.27 -25.46 2.51
C SER A 8 -22.86 -25.47 3.14
N ILE A 9 -21.91 -26.21 2.58
CA ILE A 9 -20.51 -26.25 3.05
C ILE A 9 -19.90 -24.85 2.97
N LEU A 10 -20.06 -24.17 1.83
CA LEU A 10 -19.60 -22.79 1.64
C LEU A 10 -20.16 -21.81 2.67
N CYS A 11 -21.46 -21.92 3.00
CA CYS A 11 -22.07 -21.11 4.04
C CYS A 11 -21.46 -21.38 5.42
N TYR A 12 -21.16 -22.63 5.75
CA TYR A 12 -20.53 -22.98 7.01
C TYR A 12 -19.06 -22.55 7.08
N GLU A 13 -18.29 -22.69 6.00
CA GLU A 13 -16.93 -22.14 5.90
C GLU A 13 -16.94 -20.61 6.12
N LYS A 14 -17.88 -19.90 5.49
CA LYS A 14 -18.02 -18.45 5.68
C LYS A 14 -18.45 -18.09 7.09
N LEU A 15 -19.31 -18.89 7.70
CA LEU A 15 -19.74 -18.72 9.08
C LEU A 15 -18.57 -18.89 10.05
N LEU A 16 -17.65 -19.82 9.78
CA LEU A 16 -16.44 -20.04 10.58
C LEU A 16 -15.50 -18.83 10.53
N GLU A 17 -15.32 -18.22 9.36
CA GLU A 17 -14.54 -16.98 9.22
C GLU A 17 -15.12 -15.82 10.03
N LEU A 18 -16.45 -15.70 10.07
CA LEU A 18 -17.15 -14.60 10.75
C LEU A 18 -17.32 -14.84 12.26
N LYS A 19 -17.37 -16.10 12.70
CA LYS A 19 -17.62 -16.50 14.09
C LYS A 19 -16.67 -17.59 14.56
N PRO A 20 -15.35 -17.31 14.61
CA PRO A 20 -14.34 -18.32 14.98
C PRO A 20 -14.52 -18.88 16.41
N TRP A 21 -15.28 -18.22 17.29
CA TRP A 21 -15.61 -18.73 18.63
C TRP A 21 -16.71 -19.81 18.65
N GLN A 22 -17.40 -20.07 17.53
CA GLN A 22 -18.37 -21.17 17.38
C GLN A 22 -17.78 -22.40 16.65
N LYS A 23 -16.44 -22.45 16.57
CA LYS A 23 -15.68 -23.43 15.76
C LYS A 23 -16.17 -24.86 15.92
N GLU A 24 -16.31 -25.36 17.14
CA GLU A 24 -16.67 -26.77 17.41
C GLU A 24 -18.06 -27.17 16.83
N GLN A 25 -19.05 -26.26 16.89
CA GLN A 25 -20.38 -26.51 16.32
C GLN A 25 -20.38 -26.43 14.78
N ILE A 26 -19.56 -25.55 14.21
CA ILE A 26 -19.45 -25.37 12.76
C ILE A 26 -18.65 -26.51 12.13
N GLU A 27 -17.58 -26.98 12.79
CA GLU A 27 -16.74 -28.10 12.34
C GLU A 27 -17.50 -29.42 12.31
N GLN A 28 -18.45 -29.65 13.23
CA GLN A 28 -19.35 -30.81 13.16
C GLN A 28 -20.20 -30.80 11.88
N CYS A 29 -20.68 -29.64 11.44
CA CYS A 29 -21.41 -29.52 10.17
C CYS A 29 -20.51 -29.68 8.94
N LEU A 30 -19.25 -29.21 9.01
CA LEU A 30 -18.26 -29.34 7.93
C LEU A 30 -17.76 -30.79 7.76
N SER A 31 -17.56 -31.52 8.85
CA SER A 31 -17.10 -32.92 8.84
C SER A 31 -18.03 -33.87 8.07
N LEU A 32 -19.33 -33.57 8.02
CA LEU A 32 -20.30 -34.33 7.21
C LEU A 32 -20.11 -34.05 5.71
N GLY A 33 -19.77 -32.81 5.35
CA GLY A 33 -19.41 -32.41 3.99
C GLY A 33 -18.15 -33.12 3.51
N GLU A 34 -17.10 -33.13 4.33
CA GLU A 34 -15.84 -33.86 4.05
C GLU A 34 -16.07 -35.37 3.87
N LEU A 35 -16.94 -35.98 4.69
CA LEU A 35 -17.27 -37.40 4.59
C LEU A 35 -18.01 -37.74 3.29
N LEU A 36 -18.82 -36.82 2.76
CA LEU A 36 -19.52 -36.99 1.48
C LEU A 36 -18.61 -36.77 0.26
N VAL A 37 -17.65 -35.84 0.36
CA VAL A 37 -16.57 -35.66 -0.62
C VAL A 37 -15.70 -36.91 -0.68
N ASN A 38 -15.28 -37.44 0.48
CA ASN A 38 -14.48 -38.67 0.57
C ASN A 38 -15.23 -39.93 0.07
N GLN A 39 -16.56 -39.91 0.04
CA GLN A 39 -17.38 -40.98 -0.55
C GLN A 39 -17.67 -40.78 -2.05
N ASN A 40 -17.06 -39.77 -2.69
CA ASN A 40 -17.26 -39.42 -4.10
C ASN A 40 -18.73 -39.09 -4.45
N LYS A 41 -19.49 -38.59 -3.46
CA LYS A 41 -20.90 -38.18 -3.62
C LYS A 41 -21.07 -36.67 -3.83
N LEU A 42 -19.96 -35.92 -3.75
CA LEU A 42 -19.88 -34.47 -3.90
C LEU A 42 -18.56 -34.10 -4.58
N HIS A 43 -18.64 -33.34 -5.67
CA HIS A 43 -17.49 -32.87 -6.46
C HIS A 43 -17.10 -31.44 -6.08
N LEU A 44 -16.72 -31.27 -4.81
CA LEU A 44 -16.43 -29.96 -4.23
C LEU A 44 -15.22 -29.30 -4.92
N GLU A 45 -14.25 -30.10 -5.36
CA GLU A 45 -13.09 -29.69 -6.16
C GLU A 45 -13.51 -29.00 -7.47
N GLU A 46 -14.46 -29.57 -8.21
CA GLU A 46 -14.97 -28.99 -9.46
C GLU A 46 -15.81 -27.73 -9.20
N HIS A 47 -16.55 -27.70 -8.10
CA HIS A 47 -17.30 -26.53 -7.67
C HIS A 47 -16.37 -25.35 -7.36
N TYR A 48 -15.35 -25.57 -6.53
CA TYR A 48 -14.32 -24.57 -6.21
C TYR A 48 -13.58 -24.10 -7.47
N PHE A 49 -13.20 -25.03 -8.36
CA PHE A 49 -12.58 -24.69 -9.63
C PHE A 49 -13.49 -23.81 -10.51
N SER A 50 -14.80 -24.11 -10.53
CA SER A 50 -15.80 -23.32 -11.26
C SER A 50 -16.01 -21.92 -10.68
N LEU A 51 -15.99 -21.77 -9.35
CA LEU A 51 -16.00 -20.47 -8.68
C LEU A 51 -14.76 -19.65 -9.03
N GLY A 52 -13.58 -20.29 -9.01
CA GLY A 52 -12.33 -19.69 -9.48
C GLY A 52 -12.46 -19.16 -10.91
N ASN A 53 -12.94 -19.99 -11.84
CA ASN A 53 -13.15 -19.59 -13.25
C ASN A 53 -14.14 -18.43 -13.39
N ALA A 54 -15.22 -18.42 -12.61
CA ALA A 54 -16.21 -17.34 -12.63
C ALA A 54 -15.63 -16.01 -12.14
N LEU A 55 -14.77 -16.05 -11.11
CA LEU A 55 -14.09 -14.87 -10.58
C LEU A 55 -12.97 -14.39 -11.50
N GLN A 56 -12.22 -15.31 -12.11
CA GLN A 56 -11.18 -14.97 -13.09
C GLN A 56 -11.81 -14.26 -14.30
N LYS A 57 -12.94 -14.74 -14.82
CA LYS A 57 -13.70 -14.07 -15.90
C LYS A 57 -14.17 -12.66 -15.53
N GLN A 58 -14.34 -12.37 -14.24
CA GLN A 58 -14.66 -11.03 -13.73
C GLN A 58 -13.42 -10.14 -13.52
N GLY A 59 -12.21 -10.64 -13.77
CA GLY A 59 -10.95 -9.93 -13.48
C GLY A 59 -10.57 -9.92 -12.00
N LYS A 60 -11.14 -10.81 -11.18
CA LYS A 60 -10.88 -10.91 -9.74
C LYS A 60 -9.82 -11.98 -9.46
N LEU A 61 -8.65 -11.84 -10.06
CA LEU A 61 -7.58 -12.85 -10.05
C LEU A 61 -7.29 -13.43 -8.67
N PHE A 62 -7.01 -12.61 -7.66
CA PHE A 62 -6.66 -13.14 -6.33
C PHE A 62 -7.80 -13.88 -5.65
N GLN A 63 -9.04 -13.41 -5.79
CA GLN A 63 -10.19 -14.16 -5.27
C GLN A 63 -10.32 -15.50 -5.99
N ALA A 64 -10.02 -15.55 -7.30
CA ALA A 64 -9.99 -16.80 -8.05
C ALA A 64 -8.87 -17.74 -7.55
N LEU A 65 -7.68 -17.21 -7.27
CA LEU A 65 -6.55 -17.98 -6.72
C LEU A 65 -6.92 -18.66 -5.40
N ASP A 66 -7.62 -17.96 -4.50
CA ASP A 66 -8.08 -18.55 -3.22
C ASP A 66 -8.97 -19.80 -3.46
N TRP A 67 -9.84 -19.76 -4.48
CA TRP A 67 -10.70 -20.90 -4.83
C TRP A 67 -9.95 -22.01 -5.56
N TYR A 68 -9.00 -21.66 -6.44
CA TYR A 68 -8.15 -22.65 -7.10
C TYR A 68 -7.28 -23.40 -6.10
N ASP A 69 -6.69 -22.71 -5.11
CA ASP A 69 -5.90 -23.33 -4.05
C ASP A 69 -6.74 -24.37 -3.28
N ARG A 70 -7.98 -24.04 -2.93
CA ARG A 70 -8.91 -25.00 -2.28
C ARG A 70 -9.23 -26.19 -3.19
N ALA A 71 -9.47 -25.96 -4.48
CA ALA A 71 -9.74 -27.02 -5.45
C ALA A 71 -8.54 -27.97 -5.61
N ILE A 72 -7.33 -27.43 -5.75
CA ILE A 72 -6.09 -28.18 -5.97
C ILE A 72 -5.68 -28.97 -4.71
N GLN A 73 -5.96 -28.44 -3.52
CA GLN A 73 -5.78 -29.18 -2.26
C GLN A 73 -6.62 -30.47 -2.21
N LEU A 74 -7.83 -30.46 -2.80
CA LEU A 74 -8.70 -31.63 -2.90
C LEU A 74 -8.31 -32.54 -4.07
N ASN A 75 -7.90 -31.96 -5.21
CA ASN A 75 -7.43 -32.68 -6.37
C ASN A 75 -6.28 -31.96 -7.08
N SER A 76 -5.05 -32.42 -6.81
CA SER A 76 -3.82 -31.83 -7.35
C SER A 76 -3.74 -31.81 -8.88
N SER A 77 -4.43 -32.73 -9.60
CA SER A 77 -4.39 -32.75 -11.07
C SER A 77 -5.13 -31.57 -11.71
N LEU A 78 -5.92 -30.82 -10.94
CA LEU A 78 -6.60 -29.62 -11.43
C LEU A 78 -5.62 -28.49 -11.76
N VAL A 79 -4.38 -28.54 -11.26
CA VAL A 79 -3.34 -27.54 -11.57
C VAL A 79 -3.05 -27.47 -13.07
N ASP A 80 -3.09 -28.61 -13.77
CA ASP A 80 -2.81 -28.70 -15.22
C ASP A 80 -3.92 -28.06 -16.08
N ARG A 81 -5.08 -27.78 -15.48
CA ARG A 81 -6.22 -27.13 -16.14
C ARG A 81 -6.19 -25.60 -16.01
N LEU A 82 -5.24 -25.04 -15.26
CA LEU A 82 -5.13 -23.60 -15.10
C LEU A 82 -4.49 -22.95 -16.33
N ASP A 83 -5.14 -21.91 -16.85
CA ASP A 83 -4.56 -21.02 -17.87
C ASP A 83 -3.59 -19.98 -17.27
N LEU A 84 -3.08 -20.23 -16.06
CA LEU A 84 -2.18 -19.36 -15.30
C LEU A 84 -1.18 -20.18 -14.51
N VAL A 85 -0.02 -19.59 -14.21
CA VAL A 85 1.00 -20.21 -13.34
C VAL A 85 1.18 -19.41 -12.08
N VAL A 86 0.99 -20.07 -10.94
CA VAL A 86 1.20 -19.51 -9.60
C VAL A 86 2.48 -20.07 -9.02
N ILE A 87 3.33 -19.20 -8.49
CA ILE A 87 4.58 -19.57 -7.84
C ILE A 87 4.67 -18.84 -6.50
N LYS A 88 5.07 -19.56 -5.45
CA LYS A 88 5.43 -18.94 -4.16
C LYS A 88 6.94 -18.77 -4.07
N LYS A 89 7.43 -17.62 -3.58
CA LYS A 89 8.87 -17.33 -3.48
C LYS A 89 9.68 -18.42 -2.77
N GLY A 90 9.12 -19.08 -1.75
CA GLY A 90 9.77 -20.17 -1.01
C GLY A 90 9.98 -21.46 -1.80
N GLU A 91 9.26 -21.66 -2.90
CA GLU A 91 9.37 -22.82 -3.79
C GLU A 91 10.47 -22.62 -4.86
N LEU A 92 11.04 -21.42 -4.94
CA LEU A 92 12.09 -21.02 -5.90
C LEU A 92 13.50 -21.25 -5.32
N THR A 93 13.91 -22.49 -5.06
CA THR A 93 15.27 -22.80 -4.58
C THR A 93 16.32 -22.96 -5.70
N GLY A 94 16.02 -22.52 -6.92
CA GLY A 94 16.94 -22.59 -8.06
C GLY A 94 16.76 -21.43 -9.04
N ASN A 95 17.78 -20.57 -9.11
CA ASN A 95 18.12 -19.64 -10.19
C ASN A 95 16.95 -19.23 -11.13
N LEU A 96 16.36 -18.06 -10.86
CA LEU A 96 15.30 -17.41 -11.65
C LEU A 96 15.61 -17.35 -13.16
N SER A 97 16.88 -17.40 -13.57
CA SER A 97 17.29 -17.46 -14.98
C SER A 97 16.84 -18.73 -15.74
N LYS A 98 16.45 -19.80 -15.03
CA LYS A 98 15.89 -21.03 -15.64
C LYS A 98 14.37 -21.04 -15.74
N PHE A 99 13.67 -20.15 -15.03
CA PHE A 99 12.22 -20.02 -15.13
C PHE A 99 11.86 -18.87 -16.07
N ASN A 100 11.69 -19.22 -17.33
CA ASN A 100 11.37 -18.25 -18.36
C ASN A 100 9.85 -18.03 -18.37
N LEU A 101 9.38 -16.90 -17.84
CA LEU A 101 7.98 -16.47 -17.98
C LEU A 101 7.54 -16.32 -19.46
N LYS A 102 8.49 -16.37 -20.41
CA LYS A 102 8.22 -16.45 -21.86
C LYS A 102 7.70 -17.82 -22.34
N THR A 103 7.72 -18.87 -21.52
CA THR A 103 7.27 -20.23 -21.90
C THR A 103 5.85 -20.58 -21.45
N LEU A 104 5.14 -19.64 -20.80
CA LEU A 104 3.78 -19.85 -20.32
C LEU A 104 2.77 -19.08 -21.15
N ASN A 105 1.69 -19.76 -21.50
CA ASN A 105 0.81 -19.35 -22.58
C ASN A 105 -0.13 -18.17 -22.28
N LYS A 106 -0.02 -17.42 -21.16
CA LYS A 106 -0.61 -16.06 -21.00
C LYS A 106 -0.27 -15.33 -19.69
N ILE A 107 -0.58 -15.87 -18.49
CA ILE A 107 -0.51 -15.15 -17.20
C ILE A 107 0.37 -15.88 -16.17
N GLY A 108 1.28 -15.15 -15.52
CA GLY A 108 2.09 -15.63 -14.39
C GLY A 108 1.81 -14.83 -13.12
N VAL A 109 1.79 -15.48 -11.97
CA VAL A 109 1.62 -14.87 -10.65
C VAL A 109 2.74 -15.37 -9.74
N LEU A 110 3.54 -14.44 -9.21
CA LEU A 110 4.55 -14.72 -8.20
C LEU A 110 4.17 -14.02 -6.90
N GLU A 111 3.91 -14.80 -5.85
CA GLU A 111 3.77 -14.27 -4.50
C GLU A 111 5.15 -13.97 -3.92
N VAL A 112 5.43 -12.68 -3.70
CA VAL A 112 6.72 -12.20 -3.18
C VAL A 112 6.70 -12.09 -1.66
N TYR A 113 5.62 -11.54 -1.12
CA TYR A 113 5.38 -11.43 0.31
C TYR A 113 4.02 -12.05 0.64
N PRO A 114 3.94 -13.02 1.56
CA PRO A 114 2.68 -13.63 1.98
C PRO A 114 1.86 -12.68 2.84
N GLU A 115 0.59 -13.04 3.05
CA GLU A 115 -0.30 -12.32 3.96
C GLU A 115 0.25 -12.30 5.38
N SER A 116 0.14 -11.17 6.07
CA SER A 116 0.37 -11.13 7.50
C SER A 116 -0.64 -10.25 8.21
N LYS A 117 -0.89 -10.53 9.49
CA LYS A 117 -1.74 -9.71 10.35
C LYS A 117 -0.87 -9.21 11.49
N THR A 118 -0.76 -7.90 11.60
CA THR A 118 0.01 -7.27 12.67
C THR A 118 -0.93 -6.43 13.52
N ALA A 119 -0.95 -6.68 14.83
CA ALA A 119 -1.62 -5.79 15.76
C ALA A 119 -0.76 -4.54 15.97
N LEU A 120 -1.31 -3.37 15.67
CA LEU A 120 -0.62 -2.10 15.85
C LEU A 120 -0.54 -1.75 17.34
N LYS A 121 0.57 -1.15 17.78
CA LYS A 121 0.67 -0.56 19.12
C LYS A 121 -0.40 0.51 19.30
N LYS A 122 -0.99 0.61 20.48
CA LYS A 122 -2.00 1.64 20.76
C LYS A 122 -1.38 3.04 20.68
N PRO A 123 -2.07 4.02 20.06
CA PRO A 123 -1.61 5.39 20.06
C PRO A 123 -1.70 6.01 21.47
N ILE A 124 -0.87 7.02 21.74
CA ILE A 124 -0.95 7.81 22.99
C ILE A 124 -1.70 9.12 22.70
N THR A 125 -2.69 9.46 23.52
CA THR A 125 -3.54 10.65 23.34
C THR A 125 -4.14 11.08 24.68
N LEU A 126 -4.69 12.30 24.72
CA LEU A 126 -5.48 12.81 25.86
C LEU A 126 -6.97 12.49 25.73
N GLU A 127 -7.42 12.02 24.58
CA GLU A 127 -8.83 11.70 24.36
C GLU A 127 -9.30 10.58 25.29
N SER A 128 -10.36 10.84 26.05
CA SER A 128 -10.96 9.87 26.98
C SER A 128 -11.49 8.61 26.29
N LYS A 129 -11.86 8.73 25.01
CA LYS A 129 -12.17 7.63 24.10
C LYS A 129 -11.33 7.80 22.85
N ALA A 130 -10.34 6.94 22.70
CA ALA A 130 -9.48 6.97 21.53
C ALA A 130 -10.28 6.64 20.25
N ASN A 131 -9.92 7.29 19.14
CA ASN A 131 -10.67 7.22 17.89
C ASN A 131 -10.66 5.77 17.33
N PRO A 132 -11.83 5.17 17.00
CA PRO A 132 -11.93 3.79 16.49
C PRO A 132 -11.03 3.48 15.30
N VAL A 133 -10.67 4.48 14.50
CA VAL A 133 -9.80 4.33 13.33
C VAL A 133 -8.41 3.78 13.68
N PHE A 134 -7.93 3.99 14.91
CA PHE A 134 -6.62 3.52 15.38
C PHE A 134 -6.65 2.11 16.02
N PHE A 135 -7.82 1.49 16.16
CA PHE A 135 -7.99 0.18 16.80
C PHE A 135 -8.25 -0.96 15.81
N GLN A 136 -8.10 -0.70 14.52
CA GLN A 136 -8.31 -1.71 13.48
C GLN A 136 -7.08 -2.61 13.40
N VAL A 137 -7.29 -3.93 13.40
CA VAL A 137 -6.23 -4.89 13.05
C VAL A 137 -5.87 -4.64 11.59
N LYS A 138 -4.64 -4.18 11.34
CA LYS A 138 -4.18 -4.04 9.97
C LYS A 138 -3.81 -5.42 9.43
N LYS A 139 -4.57 -5.83 8.43
CA LYS A 139 -4.20 -6.91 7.52
C LYS A 139 -3.19 -6.32 6.56
N ASP A 140 -1.99 -6.89 6.48
CA ASP A 140 -1.06 -6.60 5.38
C ASP A 140 -1.34 -7.64 4.30
N ARG A 141 -1.95 -7.22 3.18
CA ARG A 141 -2.14 -8.11 2.02
C ARG A 141 -0.81 -8.53 1.44
N ASN A 142 -0.85 -9.69 0.78
CA ASN A 142 0.24 -10.25 -0.02
C ASN A 142 0.72 -9.20 -1.03
N ALA A 143 2.03 -9.18 -1.28
CA ALA A 143 2.59 -8.47 -2.43
C ALA A 143 2.94 -9.49 -3.50
N SER A 144 2.47 -9.26 -4.72
CA SER A 144 2.63 -10.20 -5.84
C SER A 144 3.00 -9.48 -7.13
N LEU A 145 3.74 -10.20 -7.98
CA LEU A 145 3.96 -9.83 -9.36
C LEU A 145 3.00 -10.61 -10.25
N VAL A 146 2.30 -9.91 -11.14
CA VAL A 146 1.47 -10.52 -12.18
C VAL A 146 2.07 -10.17 -13.53
N THR A 147 2.43 -11.19 -14.32
CA THR A 147 2.95 -10.99 -15.69
C THR A 147 1.93 -11.41 -16.71
N VAL A 148 1.68 -10.58 -17.72
CA VAL A 148 0.74 -10.86 -18.81
C VAL A 148 1.48 -10.68 -20.14
N GLN A 149 1.58 -11.76 -20.91
CA GLN A 149 2.15 -11.71 -22.27
C GLN A 149 1.16 -11.06 -23.23
N GLU A 150 1.64 -10.18 -24.11
CA GLU A 150 0.83 -9.38 -25.04
C GLU A 150 -0.33 -8.63 -24.34
N GLY A 151 -0.11 -8.26 -23.07
CA GLY A 151 -1.12 -7.66 -22.20
C GLY A 151 -1.35 -6.18 -22.50
N THR A 152 -2.56 -5.71 -22.22
CA THR A 152 -2.90 -4.29 -22.22
C THR A 152 -3.33 -3.87 -20.82
N VAL A 153 -2.70 -2.82 -20.29
CA VAL A 153 -3.15 -2.12 -19.08
C VAL A 153 -3.92 -0.86 -19.48
N TRP A 154 -5.04 -0.63 -18.83
CA TRP A 154 -5.77 0.63 -18.86
C TRP A 154 -5.89 1.20 -17.46
N PHE A 155 -5.52 2.46 -17.29
CA PHE A 155 -5.56 3.15 -16.02
C PHE A 155 -6.22 4.51 -16.18
N ASN A 156 -7.40 4.63 -15.55
CA ASN A 156 -8.12 5.89 -15.44
C ASN A 156 -7.97 6.41 -14.01
N ASN A 157 -6.84 7.08 -13.76
CA ASN A 157 -6.49 7.61 -12.45
C ASN A 157 -7.52 8.68 -12.00
N PRO A 158 -7.99 8.68 -10.74
CA PRO A 158 -7.74 7.73 -9.63
C PRO A 158 -8.85 6.70 -9.43
N ARG A 159 -9.59 6.36 -10.50
CA ARG A 159 -10.91 5.72 -10.40
C ARG A 159 -10.91 4.25 -10.80
N SER A 160 -10.03 3.82 -11.71
CA SER A 160 -10.07 2.44 -12.22
C SER A 160 -8.76 1.94 -12.79
N LEU A 161 -8.50 0.65 -12.62
CA LEU A 161 -7.41 -0.10 -13.23
C LEU A 161 -7.97 -1.37 -13.91
N ALA A 162 -7.52 -1.63 -15.12
CA ALA A 162 -7.83 -2.87 -15.83
C ALA A 162 -6.57 -3.43 -16.49
N VAL A 163 -6.45 -4.75 -16.46
CA VAL A 163 -5.44 -5.48 -17.23
C VAL A 163 -6.16 -6.55 -18.03
N ILE A 164 -5.95 -6.55 -19.34
CA ILE A 164 -6.55 -7.51 -20.27
C ILE A 164 -5.46 -8.30 -20.99
N ASN A 165 -5.71 -9.59 -21.21
CA ASN A 165 -4.82 -10.46 -21.97
C ASN A 165 -5.04 -10.32 -23.49
N SER A 166 -4.27 -11.07 -24.28
CA SER A 166 -4.36 -11.10 -25.75
C SER A 166 -5.73 -11.51 -26.29
N ASP A 167 -6.54 -12.23 -25.49
CA ASP A 167 -7.85 -12.73 -25.87
C ASP A 167 -8.98 -11.75 -25.48
N ASN A 168 -8.63 -10.52 -25.05
CA ASN A 168 -9.56 -9.50 -24.54
C ASN A 168 -10.35 -9.94 -23.31
N GLN A 169 -9.76 -10.75 -22.45
CA GLN A 169 -10.32 -11.14 -21.15
C GLN A 169 -9.67 -10.33 -20.04
N PHE A 170 -10.47 -9.96 -19.03
CA PHE A 170 -9.93 -9.30 -17.83
C PHE A 170 -9.07 -10.27 -17.03
N VAL A 171 -7.84 -9.84 -16.74
CA VAL A 171 -6.95 -10.44 -15.75
C VAL A 171 -7.15 -9.74 -14.42
N ILE A 172 -7.10 -8.40 -14.43
CA ILE A 172 -7.34 -7.54 -13.27
C ILE A 172 -8.43 -6.54 -13.64
N LYS A 173 -9.40 -6.35 -12.75
CA LYS A 173 -10.42 -5.30 -12.87
C LYS A 173 -10.68 -4.70 -11.50
N GLU A 174 -10.20 -3.47 -11.31
CA GLU A 174 -10.39 -2.70 -10.08
C GLU A 174 -11.15 -1.40 -10.37
N ILE A 175 -12.19 -1.18 -9.56
CA ILE A 175 -12.99 0.05 -9.54
C ILE A 175 -12.83 0.63 -8.15
N TYR A 176 -12.26 1.82 -8.07
CA TYR A 176 -12.05 2.55 -6.83
C TYR A 176 -13.19 3.54 -6.57
N ASP A 177 -13.11 4.29 -5.46
CA ASP A 177 -14.14 5.21 -5.02
C ASP A 177 -14.57 6.20 -6.12
N GLY A 178 -15.88 6.19 -6.42
CA GLY A 178 -16.49 7.00 -7.47
C GLY A 178 -16.21 6.51 -8.91
N GLY A 179 -15.53 5.38 -9.10
CA GLY A 179 -15.36 4.79 -10.43
C GLY A 179 -16.67 4.28 -11.03
N HIS A 180 -16.73 4.26 -12.36
CA HIS A 180 -17.85 3.70 -13.11
C HIS A 180 -17.45 2.36 -13.71
N ASP A 181 -18.44 1.50 -13.98
CA ASP A 181 -18.17 0.22 -14.64
C ASP A 181 -17.69 0.43 -16.08
N PHE A 182 -16.88 -0.51 -16.58
CA PHE A 182 -16.25 -0.47 -17.89
C PHE A 182 -16.10 -1.88 -18.48
N ASN A 183 -15.95 -1.96 -19.80
CA ASN A 183 -15.78 -3.20 -20.54
C ASN A 183 -14.57 -3.15 -21.48
N THR A 184 -14.17 -4.31 -21.99
CA THR A 184 -12.98 -4.43 -22.86
C THR A 184 -13.14 -3.72 -24.19
N ALA A 185 -14.37 -3.61 -24.74
CA ALA A 185 -14.64 -2.86 -25.96
C ALA A 185 -14.34 -1.36 -25.79
N SER A 186 -14.74 -0.76 -24.66
CA SER A 186 -14.44 0.65 -24.33
C SER A 186 -12.96 0.93 -24.08
N ILE A 187 -12.21 -0.07 -23.63
CA ILE A 187 -10.75 0.04 -23.48
C ILE A 187 -10.07 -0.08 -24.85
N ASN A 188 -10.53 -1.03 -25.67
CA ASN A 188 -9.95 -1.32 -26.97
C ASN A 188 -10.18 -0.22 -28.02
N SER A 189 -11.22 0.59 -27.87
CA SER A 189 -11.49 1.73 -28.76
C SER A 189 -10.59 2.94 -28.50
N GLN A 190 -9.91 3.00 -27.35
CA GLN A 190 -9.00 4.09 -27.00
C GLN A 190 -7.65 3.92 -27.69
N LYS A 191 -6.97 5.05 -27.94
CA LYS A 191 -5.62 5.04 -28.51
C LYS A 191 -4.65 4.35 -27.55
N LYS A 192 -3.91 3.37 -28.06
CA LYS A 192 -2.95 2.58 -27.29
C LYS A 192 -1.53 3.09 -27.56
N LEU A 193 -0.73 3.18 -26.50
CA LEU A 193 0.72 3.19 -26.64
C LEU A 193 1.20 1.74 -26.69
N GLU A 194 1.78 1.33 -27.81
CA GLU A 194 2.32 -0.03 -27.97
C GLU A 194 3.83 -0.04 -27.73
N ILE A 195 4.29 -0.98 -26.91
CA ILE A 195 5.70 -1.16 -26.55
C ILE A 195 6.10 -2.61 -26.84
N ASP A 196 6.96 -2.81 -27.83
CA ASP A 196 7.57 -4.12 -28.12
C ASP A 196 8.71 -4.42 -27.12
N GLY A 197 8.33 -4.66 -25.87
CA GLY A 197 9.27 -4.86 -24.77
C GLY A 197 8.58 -5.19 -23.44
N THR A 198 9.39 -5.22 -22.39
CA THR A 198 8.98 -5.44 -21.00
C THR A 198 8.57 -4.14 -20.35
N VAL A 199 7.34 -4.06 -19.85
CA VAL A 199 6.79 -2.89 -19.19
C VAL A 199 6.43 -3.23 -17.75
N ALA A 200 7.00 -2.51 -16.79
CA ALA A 200 6.57 -2.57 -15.39
C ALA A 200 5.56 -1.45 -15.11
N PHE A 201 4.33 -1.81 -14.76
CA PHE A 201 3.28 -0.87 -14.40
C PHE A 201 3.29 -0.62 -12.89
N LEU A 202 3.61 0.62 -12.52
CA LEU A 202 3.75 1.06 -11.13
C LEU A 202 2.72 2.10 -10.72
N SER A 203 1.94 2.67 -11.65
CA SER A 203 0.96 3.69 -11.32
C SER A 203 -0.02 3.21 -10.24
N GLY A 204 -0.32 4.08 -9.28
CA GLY A 204 -1.21 3.83 -8.15
C GLY A 204 -2.25 4.92 -7.97
N GLN A 205 -3.22 4.71 -7.09
CA GLN A 205 -4.25 5.71 -6.85
C GLN A 205 -3.64 7.00 -6.27
N TRP A 206 -3.95 8.16 -6.84
CA TRP A 206 -3.48 9.49 -6.37
C TRP A 206 -1.95 9.70 -6.40
N GLY A 207 -1.20 8.85 -7.11
CA GLY A 207 0.27 8.93 -7.20
C GLY A 207 0.83 10.12 -8.00
N GLU A 208 -0.01 10.92 -8.65
CA GLU A 208 0.42 12.00 -9.55
C GLU A 208 1.06 13.20 -8.82
N ASN A 209 0.48 13.59 -7.67
CA ASN A 209 0.87 14.80 -6.94
C ASN A 209 1.06 14.56 -5.44
N ASN A 210 0.69 13.39 -4.92
CA ASN A 210 0.77 13.11 -3.50
C ASN A 210 2.06 12.35 -3.16
N TYR A 211 2.93 12.99 -2.38
CA TYR A 211 4.22 12.43 -1.96
C TYR A 211 4.07 11.08 -1.23
N PHE A 212 3.02 10.89 -0.43
CA PHE A 212 2.75 9.64 0.26
C PHE A 212 2.49 8.49 -0.73
N HIS A 213 1.57 8.70 -1.67
CA HIS A 213 1.22 7.70 -2.68
C HIS A 213 2.39 7.44 -3.62
N TRP A 214 3.17 8.44 -3.97
CA TRP A 214 4.39 8.21 -4.73
C TRP A 214 5.35 7.26 -4.01
N MET A 215 5.63 7.51 -2.74
CA MET A 215 6.61 6.72 -1.98
C MET A 215 6.13 5.28 -1.75
N PHE A 216 4.85 5.07 -1.42
CA PHE A 216 4.35 3.74 -1.09
C PHE A 216 3.64 3.00 -2.23
N ASP A 217 3.07 3.68 -3.22
CA ASP A 217 2.43 3.05 -4.39
C ASP A 217 3.34 2.98 -5.62
N VAL A 218 4.46 3.72 -5.67
CA VAL A 218 5.42 3.66 -6.79
C VAL A 218 6.78 3.18 -6.31
N ILE A 219 7.42 3.90 -5.38
CA ILE A 219 8.79 3.59 -4.95
C ILE A 219 8.87 2.23 -4.24
N ALA A 220 7.99 1.97 -3.27
CA ALA A 220 7.98 0.67 -2.58
C ALA A 220 7.68 -0.50 -3.53
N LYS A 221 6.89 -0.31 -4.60
CA LYS A 221 6.60 -1.39 -5.57
C LYS A 221 7.83 -1.83 -6.37
N ILE A 222 8.83 -0.97 -6.52
CA ILE A 222 10.10 -1.33 -7.15
C ILE A 222 10.83 -2.41 -6.35
N HIS A 223 10.71 -2.39 -5.01
CA HIS A 223 11.22 -3.46 -4.15
C HIS A 223 10.61 -4.82 -4.52
N VAL A 224 9.29 -4.86 -4.73
CA VAL A 224 8.57 -6.10 -5.06
C VAL A 224 9.05 -6.66 -6.41
N LEU A 225 9.37 -5.80 -7.38
CA LEU A 225 10.01 -6.23 -8.64
C LEU A 225 11.36 -6.90 -8.37
N GLN A 226 12.25 -6.24 -7.62
CA GLN A 226 13.59 -6.74 -7.31
C GLN A 226 13.54 -8.05 -6.53
N GLU A 227 12.69 -8.13 -5.50
CA GLU A 227 12.49 -9.30 -4.67
C GLU A 227 11.80 -10.46 -5.39
N GLY A 228 11.05 -10.16 -6.44
CA GLY A 228 10.51 -11.14 -7.39
C GLY A 228 11.51 -11.55 -8.47
N GLY A 229 12.77 -11.10 -8.39
CA GLY A 229 13.84 -11.50 -9.30
C GLY A 229 13.97 -10.65 -10.57
N ILE A 230 13.24 -9.54 -10.68
CA ILE A 230 13.30 -8.66 -11.84
C ILE A 230 14.48 -7.70 -11.69
N ASN A 231 15.43 -7.81 -12.60
CA ASN A 231 16.48 -6.81 -12.76
C ASN A 231 15.91 -5.57 -13.47
N LEU A 232 16.02 -4.40 -12.84
CA LEU A 232 15.46 -3.14 -13.37
C LEU A 232 16.06 -2.74 -14.73
N ASN A 233 17.27 -3.20 -15.05
CA ASN A 233 17.89 -2.94 -16.34
C ASN A 233 17.20 -3.68 -17.50
N ASP A 234 16.57 -4.82 -17.21
CA ASP A 234 15.86 -5.65 -18.19
C ASP A 234 14.42 -5.15 -18.46
N VAL A 235 13.97 -4.15 -17.70
CA VAL A 235 12.69 -3.47 -17.93
C VAL A 235 12.91 -2.34 -18.94
N ASP A 236 12.17 -2.39 -20.06
CA ASP A 236 12.27 -1.39 -21.13
C ASP A 236 11.58 -0.08 -20.75
N LYS A 237 10.40 -0.18 -20.13
CA LYS A 237 9.64 0.99 -19.64
C LYS A 237 9.01 0.78 -18.27
N PHE A 238 9.02 1.82 -17.45
CA PHE A 238 8.27 1.92 -16.20
C PHE A 238 7.11 2.90 -16.40
N VAL A 239 5.88 2.40 -16.22
CA VAL A 239 4.68 3.25 -16.29
C VAL A 239 4.38 3.77 -14.88
N VAL A 240 4.39 5.09 -14.72
CA VAL A 240 4.08 5.80 -13.47
C VAL A 240 2.98 6.83 -13.69
N ASN A 241 2.34 7.32 -12.62
CA ASN A 241 1.23 8.27 -12.72
C ASN A 241 1.61 9.52 -13.53
N TYR A 242 2.70 10.15 -13.11
CA TYR A 242 3.17 11.47 -13.52
C TYR A 242 4.66 11.59 -13.19
N TYR A 243 5.41 12.40 -13.94
CA TYR A 243 6.87 12.50 -13.79
C TYR A 243 7.41 13.93 -13.99
N GLN A 244 6.69 14.93 -13.46
CA GLN A 244 7.12 16.34 -13.62
C GLN A 244 7.63 16.98 -12.33
N LYS A 245 7.37 16.39 -11.16
CA LYS A 245 7.81 16.94 -9.87
C LYS A 245 9.24 16.53 -9.54
N GLN A 246 9.95 17.37 -8.78
CA GLN A 246 11.35 17.11 -8.44
C GLN A 246 11.52 15.84 -7.60
N PHE A 247 10.68 15.62 -6.58
CA PHE A 247 10.75 14.41 -5.76
C PHE A 247 10.57 13.12 -6.57
N GLN A 248 9.80 13.14 -7.66
CA GLN A 248 9.60 11.99 -8.54
C GLN A 248 10.90 11.65 -9.27
N LYS A 249 11.58 12.67 -9.78
CA LYS A 249 12.88 12.57 -10.46
C LYS A 249 13.96 12.11 -9.48
N ASP A 250 14.07 12.76 -8.33
CA ASP A 250 15.09 12.45 -7.31
C ASP A 250 15.01 11.00 -6.87
N THR A 251 13.80 10.51 -6.57
CA THR A 251 13.59 9.15 -6.06
C THR A 251 13.83 8.08 -7.12
N LEU A 252 13.43 8.27 -8.39
CA LEU A 252 13.73 7.30 -9.46
C LEU A 252 15.22 7.31 -9.85
N ASN A 253 15.85 8.49 -9.87
CA ASN A 253 17.28 8.61 -10.11
C ASN A 253 18.10 7.90 -9.03
N ALA A 254 17.70 8.02 -7.75
CA ALA A 254 18.34 7.30 -6.64
C ALA A 254 18.27 5.77 -6.79
N LEU A 255 17.28 5.26 -7.52
CA LEU A 255 17.11 3.84 -7.85
C LEU A 255 17.81 3.43 -9.17
N GLY A 256 18.48 4.36 -9.85
CA GLY A 256 19.12 4.12 -11.14
C GLY A 256 18.14 3.96 -12.30
N ILE A 257 16.89 4.38 -12.15
CA ILE A 257 15.89 4.33 -13.23
C ILE A 257 15.97 5.63 -14.01
N SER A 258 16.46 5.52 -15.24
CA SER A 258 16.67 6.68 -16.09
C SER A 258 15.38 7.19 -16.73
N SER A 259 15.35 8.50 -17.02
CA SER A 259 14.14 9.22 -17.43
C SER A 259 13.58 8.75 -18.79
N GLU A 260 14.42 8.25 -19.69
CA GLU A 260 13.99 7.69 -20.98
C GLU A 260 13.19 6.40 -20.84
N LYS A 261 13.30 5.70 -19.71
CA LYS A 261 12.49 4.52 -19.41
C LYS A 261 11.11 4.86 -18.86
N ILE A 262 10.81 6.13 -18.56
CA ILE A 262 9.57 6.51 -17.91
C ILE A 262 8.45 6.76 -18.93
N VAL A 263 7.27 6.22 -18.65
CA VAL A 263 6.01 6.48 -19.37
C VAL A 263 4.97 6.99 -18.38
N GLU A 264 4.38 8.14 -18.67
CA GLU A 264 3.33 8.73 -17.82
C GLU A 264 1.95 8.16 -18.22
N SER A 265 1.30 7.44 -17.31
CA SER A 265 -0.04 6.86 -17.55
C SER A 265 -1.12 7.93 -17.69
N GLN A 266 -0.91 9.13 -17.13
CA GLN A 266 -1.84 10.25 -17.33
C GLN A 266 -1.91 10.68 -18.81
N LEU A 267 -0.79 10.58 -19.54
CA LEU A 267 -0.72 10.90 -20.97
C LEU A 267 -1.06 9.69 -21.85
N ASN A 268 -0.75 8.49 -21.34
CA ASN A 268 -0.95 7.22 -22.03
C ASN A 268 -1.78 6.28 -21.15
N PRO A 269 -3.11 6.50 -21.03
CA PRO A 269 -3.96 5.73 -20.14
C PRO A 269 -4.14 4.28 -20.58
N VAL A 270 -3.84 3.95 -21.84
CA VAL A 270 -3.83 2.58 -22.35
C VAL A 270 -2.43 2.25 -22.88
N VAL A 271 -1.79 1.26 -22.26
CA VAL A 271 -0.47 0.76 -22.66
C VAL A 271 -0.57 -0.73 -22.98
N LYS A 272 -0.14 -1.11 -24.19
CA LYS A 272 0.03 -2.52 -24.59
C LYS A 272 1.52 -2.84 -24.62
N ALA A 273 1.89 -3.99 -24.06
CA ALA A 273 3.27 -4.44 -24.02
C ALA A 273 3.39 -5.91 -24.41
N LYS A 274 4.54 -6.27 -24.99
CA LYS A 274 4.90 -7.66 -25.24
C LYS A 274 4.96 -8.48 -23.95
N SER A 275 5.55 -7.90 -22.90
CA SER A 275 5.50 -8.45 -21.54
C SER A 275 5.12 -7.36 -20.57
N LEU A 276 3.94 -7.49 -19.96
CA LEU A 276 3.42 -6.54 -18.98
C LEU A 276 3.57 -7.11 -17.58
N ILE A 277 4.28 -6.40 -16.70
CA ILE A 277 4.45 -6.75 -15.29
C ILE A 277 3.62 -5.78 -14.45
N ILE A 278 2.75 -6.31 -13.61
CA ILE A 278 1.90 -5.57 -12.69
C ILE A 278 2.33 -5.90 -11.27
N VAL A 279 2.57 -4.87 -10.47
CA VAL A 279 2.88 -5.03 -9.05
C VAL A 279 1.64 -4.72 -8.23
N LEU A 280 1.19 -5.71 -7.46
CA LEU A 280 0.05 -5.59 -6.56
C LEU A 280 0.56 -5.72 -5.14
N SER A 281 0.37 -4.69 -4.33
CA SER A 281 0.85 -4.64 -2.95
C SER A 281 0.03 -3.65 -2.14
N GLU A 282 -0.06 -3.86 -0.84
CA GLU A 282 -0.58 -2.85 0.09
C GLU A 282 0.48 -1.81 0.47
N MET A 283 -0.02 -0.64 0.88
CA MET A 283 0.81 0.49 1.29
C MET A 283 1.26 0.39 2.76
N ALA A 284 2.36 1.08 3.09
CA ALA A 284 2.86 1.25 4.47
C ALA A 284 3.09 -0.09 5.21
N CYS A 285 3.69 -1.05 4.51
CA CYS A 285 4.21 -2.32 5.01
C CYS A 285 5.65 -2.16 5.57
N SER A 286 6.10 -3.08 6.42
CA SER A 286 7.45 -3.03 7.01
C SER A 286 8.55 -3.02 5.94
N TRP A 287 8.49 -3.96 4.99
CA TRP A 287 9.48 -4.05 3.91
C TRP A 287 9.51 -2.79 3.04
N GLY A 288 8.36 -2.12 2.86
CA GLY A 288 8.29 -0.88 2.08
C GLY A 288 8.96 0.28 2.83
N CYS A 289 8.74 0.35 4.14
CA CYS A 289 9.41 1.32 5.00
C CYS A 289 10.93 1.13 4.99
N GLU A 290 11.39 -0.12 5.18
CA GLU A 290 12.80 -0.48 5.17
C GLU A 290 13.46 -0.16 3.83
N TYR A 291 12.81 -0.52 2.71
CA TYR A 291 13.31 -0.25 1.37
C TYR A 291 13.46 1.23 1.08
N ILE A 292 12.41 2.02 1.38
CA ILE A 292 12.44 3.48 1.22
C ILE A 292 13.59 4.08 2.02
N LYS A 293 13.75 3.67 3.28
CA LYS A 293 14.83 4.15 4.15
C LYS A 293 16.21 3.78 3.59
N ASP A 294 16.43 2.53 3.21
CA ASP A 294 17.72 2.07 2.68
C ASP A 294 18.13 2.81 1.39
N LYS A 295 17.18 3.07 0.51
CA LYS A 295 17.46 3.66 -0.81
C LYS A 295 17.57 5.17 -0.83
N LEU A 296 16.85 5.86 0.05
CA LEU A 296 16.68 7.30 -0.05
C LEU A 296 17.32 8.09 1.11
N LEU A 297 17.74 7.44 2.19
CA LEU A 297 18.50 8.10 3.26
C LEU A 297 19.99 8.21 2.87
N PRO A 298 20.56 9.42 2.77
CA PRO A 298 21.99 9.58 2.53
C PRO A 298 22.83 8.97 3.66
N LYS A 299 23.90 8.26 3.32
CA LYS A 299 24.75 7.55 4.29
C LYS A 299 25.84 8.47 4.84
N GLY A 300 25.99 8.49 6.16
CA GLY A 300 27.09 9.19 6.84
C GLY A 300 26.86 10.69 7.05
N GLU A 301 25.71 11.22 6.64
CA GLU A 301 25.33 12.63 6.84
C GLU A 301 24.33 12.76 7.98
N LYS A 302 24.41 13.88 8.72
CA LYS A 302 23.45 14.25 9.77
C LYS A 302 23.29 15.77 9.80
N ILE A 303 22.10 16.23 10.17
CA ILE A 303 21.85 17.64 10.46
C ILE A 303 22.08 17.85 11.95
N GLU A 304 23.09 18.66 12.30
CA GLU A 304 23.36 19.04 13.69
C GLU A 304 22.26 19.97 14.23
N ASP A 305 22.03 19.93 15.54
CA ASP A 305 21.12 20.83 16.26
C ASP A 305 19.67 20.88 15.69
N CYS A 306 19.16 19.72 15.29
CA CYS A 306 17.81 19.57 14.73
C CYS A 306 17.05 18.34 15.29
N GLU A 307 17.07 18.17 16.61
CA GLU A 307 16.46 17.00 17.25
C GLU A 307 14.95 17.14 17.51
N LYS A 308 14.43 18.36 17.56
CA LYS A 308 13.01 18.65 17.82
C LYS A 308 12.46 19.53 16.70
N ILE A 309 11.55 18.98 15.91
CA ILE A 309 11.09 19.65 14.70
C ILE A 309 9.57 19.76 14.67
N TYR A 310 9.10 20.90 14.17
CA TYR A 310 7.71 21.12 13.82
C TYR A 310 7.59 21.17 12.30
N ILE A 311 6.67 20.40 11.71
CA ILE A 311 6.43 20.38 10.27
C ILE A 311 5.21 21.23 9.97
N SER A 312 5.45 22.43 9.44
CA SER A 312 4.37 23.36 9.07
C SER A 312 3.66 22.92 7.80
N ARG A 313 2.37 23.25 7.72
CA ARG A 313 1.53 23.12 6.52
C ARG A 313 1.04 24.48 6.02
N LYS A 314 1.67 25.58 6.40
CA LYS A 314 1.21 26.95 6.08
C LYS A 314 1.00 27.22 4.58
N ASP A 315 1.73 26.52 3.72
CA ASP A 315 1.65 26.60 2.25
C ASP A 315 0.71 25.57 1.61
N ALA A 316 0.07 24.70 2.41
CA ALA A 316 -0.89 23.73 1.93
C ALA A 316 -2.26 24.38 1.69
N LEU A 317 -3.08 23.74 0.85
CA LEU A 317 -4.44 24.20 0.55
C LEU A 317 -5.48 23.85 1.63
N SER A 318 -5.15 22.91 2.53
CA SER A 318 -6.08 22.34 3.50
C SER A 318 -5.37 21.70 4.70
N ARG A 319 -6.13 21.52 5.79
CA ARG A 319 -5.67 21.00 7.08
C ARG A 319 -4.53 21.83 7.67
N ARG A 320 -4.66 23.15 7.56
CA ARG A 320 -3.76 24.11 8.22
C ARG A 320 -4.22 24.34 9.65
N VAL A 321 -3.26 24.65 10.51
CA VAL A 321 -3.53 25.05 11.88
C VAL A 321 -3.72 26.56 11.92
N ALA A 322 -4.93 27.03 12.19
CA ALA A 322 -5.26 28.45 12.14
C ALA A 322 -4.53 29.28 13.21
N ASN A 323 -4.23 28.67 14.37
CA ASN A 323 -3.44 29.28 15.43
C ASN A 323 -1.97 28.79 15.45
N GLU A 324 -1.38 28.49 14.28
CA GLU A 324 0.00 27.96 14.17
C GLU A 324 1.04 28.87 14.86
N GLU A 325 0.93 30.20 14.75
CA GLU A 325 1.88 31.13 15.38
C GLU A 325 1.96 30.93 16.89
N GLN A 326 0.82 30.77 17.56
CA GLN A 326 0.76 30.53 19.01
C GLN A 326 1.38 29.19 19.40
N ILE A 327 1.24 28.16 18.54
CA ILE A 327 1.86 26.86 18.74
C ILE A 327 3.37 26.96 18.59
N LEU A 328 3.86 27.69 17.57
CA LEU A 328 5.29 27.87 17.35
C LEU A 328 5.93 28.63 18.52
N GLU A 329 5.34 29.74 18.96
CA GLU A 329 5.80 30.48 20.15
C GLU A 329 5.84 29.61 21.41
N PHE A 330 4.89 28.69 21.55
CA PHE A 330 4.88 27.73 22.65
C PHE A 330 6.00 26.68 22.52
N LEU A 331 6.15 26.05 21.34
CA LEU A 331 7.09 24.97 21.09
C LEU A 331 8.56 25.45 21.04
N GLU A 332 8.83 26.69 20.63
CA GLU A 332 10.17 27.29 20.62
C GLU A 332 10.81 27.26 22.02
N LYS A 333 10.02 27.43 23.10
CA LYS A 333 10.48 27.33 24.49
C LYS A 333 11.01 25.93 24.86
N PHE A 334 10.67 24.92 24.07
CA PHE A 334 11.13 23.55 24.22
C PHE A 334 12.22 23.18 23.20
N GLY A 335 12.75 24.15 22.45
CA GLY A 335 13.82 23.94 21.46
C GLY A 335 13.33 23.39 20.12
N PHE A 336 12.04 23.52 19.80
CA PHE A 336 11.55 23.12 18.49
C PHE A 336 11.92 24.12 17.41
N ARG A 337 12.21 23.60 16.22
CA ARG A 337 12.43 24.39 15.01
C ARG A 337 11.36 24.05 13.96
N SER A 338 10.80 25.08 13.33
CA SER A 338 9.75 24.92 12.31
C SER A 338 10.34 24.77 10.91
N PHE A 339 9.83 23.80 10.15
CA PHE A 339 10.24 23.53 8.78
C PHE A 339 9.05 23.48 7.84
N ASN A 340 9.24 24.02 6.64
CA ASN A 340 8.38 23.76 5.49
C ASN A 340 9.11 22.84 4.53
N LEU A 341 8.54 21.68 4.23
CA LEU A 341 9.18 20.65 3.41
C LEU A 341 9.08 20.93 1.91
N SER A 342 8.17 21.78 1.44
CA SER A 342 7.95 22.00 0.00
C SER A 342 9.16 22.63 -0.70
N SER A 343 10.03 23.30 0.06
CA SER A 343 11.28 23.91 -0.41
C SER A 343 12.50 23.00 -0.29
N MET A 344 12.36 21.77 0.21
CA MET A 344 13.47 20.84 0.46
C MET A 344 13.47 19.69 -0.54
N SER A 345 14.65 19.26 -0.97
CA SER A 345 14.85 18.02 -1.72
C SER A 345 14.53 16.79 -0.86
N VAL A 346 14.30 15.64 -1.51
CA VAL A 346 14.01 14.38 -0.80
C VAL A 346 15.13 14.00 0.16
N SER A 347 16.39 14.16 -0.25
CA SER A 347 17.56 13.85 0.58
C SER A 347 17.65 14.75 1.81
N GLU A 348 17.41 16.06 1.66
CA GLU A 348 17.38 17.00 2.79
C GLU A 348 16.25 16.66 3.78
N GLN A 349 15.06 16.32 3.26
CA GLN A 349 13.94 15.87 4.09
C GLN A 349 14.31 14.57 4.82
N ALA A 350 14.93 13.60 4.15
CA ALA A 350 15.35 12.34 4.77
C ALA A 350 16.34 12.57 5.92
N LEU A 351 17.34 13.43 5.72
CA LEU A 351 18.34 13.78 6.75
C LEU A 351 17.73 14.52 7.94
N LEU A 352 16.79 15.44 7.68
CA LEU A 352 16.04 16.15 8.72
C LEU A 352 15.31 15.15 9.62
N PHE A 353 14.52 14.25 9.03
CA PHE A 353 13.73 13.28 9.79
C PHE A 353 14.62 12.20 10.46
N ALA A 354 15.73 11.80 9.85
CA ALA A 354 16.69 10.88 10.45
C ALA A 354 17.44 11.49 11.65
N SER A 355 17.52 12.82 11.74
CA SER A 355 18.14 13.54 12.86
C SER A 355 17.16 13.86 13.99
N ALA A 356 15.84 13.77 13.73
CA ALA A 356 14.80 14.13 14.68
C ALA A 356 14.57 13.06 15.77
N LYS A 357 14.50 13.51 17.02
CA LYS A 357 14.04 12.74 18.20
C LYS A 357 12.57 13.02 18.52
N VAL A 358 12.09 14.22 18.21
CA VAL A 358 10.68 14.60 18.39
C VAL A 358 10.17 15.35 17.16
N ILE A 359 9.01 14.94 16.67
CA ILE A 359 8.33 15.54 15.51
C ILE A 359 6.92 15.93 15.92
N VAL A 360 6.51 17.16 15.61
CA VAL A 360 5.15 17.67 15.82
C VAL A 360 4.62 18.27 14.52
N GLY A 361 3.32 18.14 14.25
CA GLY A 361 2.67 18.98 13.23
C GLY A 361 1.37 18.41 12.69
N PRO A 362 0.67 19.18 11.84
CA PRO A 362 -0.60 18.77 11.23
C PRO A 362 -0.46 17.66 10.19
N HIS A 363 -1.42 16.72 10.19
CA HIS A 363 -1.50 15.58 9.28
C HIS A 363 -1.31 15.98 7.81
N GLY A 364 -0.36 15.32 7.12
CA GLY A 364 -0.21 15.45 5.68
C GLY A 364 0.98 14.71 5.10
N ALA A 365 1.07 14.71 3.76
CA ALA A 365 2.01 13.89 3.00
C ALA A 365 3.48 14.06 3.41
N GLY A 366 3.87 15.20 3.99
CA GLY A 366 5.21 15.42 4.53
C GLY A 366 5.64 14.42 5.61
N PHE A 367 4.69 13.86 6.37
CA PHE A 367 4.97 12.83 7.36
C PHE A 367 5.30 11.46 6.77
N THR A 368 5.25 11.30 5.45
CA THR A 368 5.83 10.12 4.79
C THR A 368 7.31 9.94 5.19
N ASN A 369 8.01 11.06 5.44
CA ASN A 369 9.42 11.06 5.83
C ASN A 369 9.69 10.51 7.24
N ILE A 370 8.68 10.22 8.08
CA ILE A 370 8.92 9.55 9.37
C ILE A 370 9.54 8.16 9.19
N VAL A 371 9.44 7.59 8.00
CA VAL A 371 10.14 6.36 7.60
C VAL A 371 11.66 6.45 7.78
N PHE A 372 12.23 7.65 7.71
CA PHE A 372 13.67 7.89 7.87
C PHE A 372 14.10 8.00 9.33
N CYS A 373 13.16 8.21 10.26
CA CYS A 373 13.46 8.36 11.67
C CYS A 373 14.14 7.13 12.27
N ASN A 374 14.84 7.36 13.38
CA ASN A 374 15.39 6.26 14.17
C ASN A 374 14.30 5.66 15.07
N PRO A 375 14.36 4.35 15.35
CA PRO A 375 13.46 3.75 16.35
C PRO A 375 13.50 4.51 17.68
N GLY A 376 12.35 4.69 18.30
CA GLY A 376 12.18 5.49 19.52
C GLY A 376 11.98 6.99 19.29
N THR A 377 12.01 7.49 18.04
CA THR A 377 11.58 8.87 17.76
C THR A 377 10.12 9.04 18.17
N LYS A 378 9.82 10.15 18.85
CA LYS A 378 8.46 10.50 19.28
C LYS A 378 7.79 11.34 18.20
N PHE A 379 6.60 10.94 17.78
CA PHE A 379 5.86 11.62 16.73
C PHE A 379 4.47 12.01 17.23
N LEU A 380 4.22 13.32 17.34
CA LEU A 380 2.92 13.89 17.70
C LEU A 380 2.23 14.45 16.46
N GLU A 381 1.19 13.73 16.02
CA GLU A 381 0.39 14.10 14.88
C GLU A 381 -0.85 14.92 15.28
N LEU A 382 -1.02 16.08 14.66
CA LEU A 382 -2.18 16.94 14.87
C LEU A 382 -3.23 16.66 13.77
N HIS A 383 -4.41 16.20 14.17
CA HIS A 383 -5.49 15.87 13.24
C HIS A 383 -6.57 16.94 13.23
N THR A 384 -7.12 17.17 12.04
CA THR A 384 -8.41 17.87 11.91
C THR A 384 -9.54 16.94 12.44
N PRO A 385 -10.55 17.47 13.13
CA PRO A 385 -11.68 16.66 13.61
C PRO A 385 -12.54 16.09 12.47
N ILE A 386 -12.45 16.65 11.26
CA ILE A 386 -13.24 16.24 10.11
C ILE A 386 -12.70 14.96 9.45
N SER A 387 -11.39 14.73 9.49
CA SER A 387 -10.75 13.61 8.81
C SER A 387 -9.52 13.11 9.55
N VAL A 388 -9.73 12.12 10.41
CA VAL A 388 -8.67 11.40 11.12
C VAL A 388 -8.25 10.18 10.29
N ARG A 389 -6.94 10.00 10.09
CA ARG A 389 -6.38 8.99 9.18
C ARG A 389 -5.22 8.25 9.87
N PRO A 390 -5.23 6.89 9.92
CA PRO A 390 -4.27 6.12 10.72
C PRO A 390 -2.93 5.83 9.99
N TRP A 391 -2.65 6.50 8.88
CA TRP A 391 -1.61 6.09 7.93
C TRP A 391 -0.22 6.22 8.56
N TYR A 392 0.03 7.31 9.28
CA TYR A 392 1.31 7.54 9.94
C TYR A 392 1.41 6.85 11.30
N HIS A 393 0.29 6.49 11.93
CA HIS A 393 0.28 5.55 13.06
C HIS A 393 0.83 4.19 12.64
N ILE A 394 0.40 3.68 11.48
CA ILE A 394 0.91 2.43 10.93
C ILE A 394 2.41 2.52 10.65
N ILE A 395 2.87 3.56 9.94
CA ILE A 395 4.29 3.72 9.62
C ILE A 395 5.13 3.87 10.90
N SER A 396 4.61 4.58 11.89
CA SER A 396 5.24 4.70 13.21
C SER A 396 5.46 3.34 13.85
N ASP A 397 4.44 2.48 13.86
CA ASP A 397 4.56 1.12 14.38
C ASP A 397 5.62 0.31 13.63
N ARG A 398 5.61 0.35 12.28
CA ARG A 398 6.59 -0.36 11.44
C ARG A 398 8.02 0.12 11.62
N CYS A 399 8.21 1.42 11.86
CA CYS A 399 9.53 2.02 12.05
C CYS A 399 9.97 2.04 13.53
N GLY A 400 9.15 1.53 14.44
CA GLY A 400 9.44 1.49 15.87
C GLY A 400 9.39 2.86 16.56
N LEU A 401 8.55 3.78 16.07
CA LEU A 401 8.34 5.10 16.65
C LEU A 401 7.29 5.08 17.77
N GLU A 402 7.34 6.09 18.65
CA GLU A 402 6.31 6.32 19.65
C GLU A 402 5.27 7.30 19.08
N TYR A 403 4.06 6.79 18.78
CA TYR A 403 3.02 7.56 18.12
C TYR A 403 2.06 8.23 19.12
N TYR A 404 1.92 9.54 18.97
CA TYR A 404 1.01 10.39 19.73
C TYR A 404 0.08 11.10 18.75
N TYR A 405 -1.15 11.37 19.18
CA TYR A 405 -2.04 12.21 18.39
C TYR A 405 -2.88 13.16 19.23
N LEU A 406 -3.24 14.28 18.62
CA LEU A 406 -4.16 15.27 19.16
C LEU A 406 -5.15 15.70 18.07
N ILE A 407 -6.45 15.58 18.33
CA ILE A 407 -7.49 16.13 17.46
C ILE A 407 -7.75 17.59 17.83
N GLY A 408 -7.76 18.46 16.83
CA GLY A 408 -8.08 19.88 16.98
C GLY A 408 -9.57 20.18 16.91
N GLU A 409 -9.88 21.47 16.86
CA GLU A 409 -11.24 22.01 16.84
C GLU A 409 -11.56 22.57 15.45
N ASP A 410 -12.76 22.26 14.94
CA ASP A 410 -13.21 22.74 13.62
C ASP A 410 -13.52 24.23 13.69
N ILE A 411 -13.08 24.97 12.67
CA ILE A 411 -13.35 26.40 12.50
C ILE A 411 -14.41 26.69 11.44
N GLY A 412 -15.01 25.65 10.84
CA GLY A 412 -16.16 25.76 9.93
C GLY A 412 -15.83 26.32 8.54
N MET A 413 -14.55 26.35 8.13
CA MET A 413 -14.11 26.97 6.88
C MET A 413 -14.13 26.03 5.65
N GLY A 414 -14.67 24.81 5.78
CA GLY A 414 -14.88 23.85 4.67
C GLY A 414 -13.61 23.22 4.06
N ASN A 415 -12.44 23.80 4.28
CA ASN A 415 -11.13 23.30 3.85
C ASN A 415 -10.44 22.42 4.90
N SER A 416 -11.16 21.99 5.93
CA SER A 416 -10.66 21.18 7.05
C SER A 416 -9.52 21.83 7.86
N ASP A 417 -9.32 23.14 7.74
CA ASP A 417 -8.46 23.89 8.66
C ASP A 417 -9.06 23.81 10.08
N PHE A 418 -8.21 23.94 11.09
CA PHE A 418 -8.58 23.68 12.48
C PHE A 418 -7.69 24.47 13.44
N THR A 419 -8.10 24.59 14.70
CA THR A 419 -7.27 25.11 15.79
C THR A 419 -6.83 23.98 16.72
N ILE A 420 -5.74 24.21 17.46
CA ILE A 420 -5.29 23.31 18.53
C ILE A 420 -5.37 24.04 19.87
N ASN A 421 -5.98 23.37 20.84
CA ASN A 421 -6.00 23.84 22.22
C ASN A 421 -4.59 23.73 22.84
N LEU A 422 -4.04 24.86 23.31
CA LEU A 422 -2.68 24.92 23.85
C LEU A 422 -2.52 24.19 25.19
N ASP A 423 -3.57 24.09 26.01
CA ASP A 423 -3.51 23.35 27.27
C ASP A 423 -3.40 21.85 27.00
N SER A 424 -4.19 21.34 26.04
CA SER A 424 -4.09 19.95 25.57
C SER A 424 -2.72 19.67 24.94
N LEU A 425 -2.20 20.59 24.11
CA LEU A 425 -0.85 20.46 23.56
C LEU A 425 0.21 20.41 24.67
N SER A 426 0.12 21.31 25.64
CA SER A 426 1.04 21.37 26.79
C SER A 426 1.03 20.08 27.61
N GLN A 427 -0.15 19.52 27.88
CA GLN A 427 -0.28 18.23 28.55
C GLN A 427 0.40 17.10 27.76
N LEU A 428 0.26 17.04 26.43
CA LEU A 428 0.95 16.04 25.61
C LEU A 428 2.47 16.25 25.56
N ILE A 429 2.96 17.49 25.48
CA ILE A 429 4.39 17.79 25.57
C ILE A 429 4.98 17.30 26.90
N ASN A 430 4.24 17.41 28.00
CA ASN A 430 4.66 16.87 29.29
C ASN A 430 4.68 15.33 29.29
N ILE A 431 3.69 14.67 28.68
CA ILE A 431 3.66 13.19 28.53
C ILE A 431 4.82 12.70 27.66
N LEU A 432 5.21 13.47 26.65
CA LEU A 432 6.40 13.21 25.83
C LEU A 432 7.71 13.31 26.63
N GLN A 433 7.67 13.76 27.88
CA GLN A 433 8.82 13.96 28.77
C GLN A 433 9.87 14.93 28.19
N ILE A 434 9.40 16.00 27.54
CA ILE A 434 10.27 17.03 26.97
C ILE A 434 10.41 18.17 27.97
N SER A 435 11.63 18.44 28.42
CA SER A 435 11.91 19.60 29.28
C SER A 435 12.12 20.88 28.44
N PRO A 436 11.72 22.06 28.96
CA PRO A 436 12.11 23.34 28.39
C PRO A 436 13.63 23.44 28.26
N GLU A 437 14.12 24.13 27.22
CA GLU A 437 15.54 24.46 27.19
C GLU A 437 15.82 25.41 28.36
N LYS A 438 16.72 25.01 29.27
CA LYS A 438 17.27 25.97 30.22
C LYS A 438 17.88 27.09 29.39
N GLU A 439 17.44 28.32 29.61
CA GLU A 439 18.00 29.51 28.96
C GLU A 439 19.51 29.34 28.86
N ARG A 440 20.02 29.16 27.63
CA ARG A 440 21.45 29.28 27.34
C ARG A 440 21.77 30.75 27.58
N LEU A 441 22.02 31.08 28.85
CA LEU A 441 22.49 32.39 29.33
C LEU A 441 23.78 32.78 28.62
#